data_AF-A0A958EKP8-F1
#
_entry.id   AF-A0A958EKP8-F1
#
_cell.length_a   1.000
_cell.length_b   1.000
_cell.length_c   1.000
_cell.angle_alpha   90.00
_cell.angle_beta   90.00
_cell.angle_gamma   90.00
#
_symmetry.space_group_name_H-M   'P 1'
#
loop_
_entity.id
_entity.type
_entity.pdbx_description
1 polymer ?
#
loop_
_entity_poly.entity_id
_entity_poly.type
_entity_poly.pdbx_seq_one_letter_code
_entity_poly.pdbx_strand_id
1 'polypeptide(L)' 'MKILIQSLILFTLLSCARQNTEAVSPFRQMLEDYHEGQLKLYPLNATFAGDNRYNDLFPNSISSEFLAKEQSFYQNY' A
#
# COMPACT_ATOMS: atom_id res chain seq x y z
N MET A 1 -5.15 -5.47 45.67
CA MET A 1 -4.38 -5.96 44.49
C MET A 1 -5.27 -6.39 43.33
N LYS A 2 -6.25 -7.28 43.52
CA LYS A 2 -7.16 -7.75 42.44
C LYS A 2 -7.94 -6.62 41.75
N ILE A 3 -8.45 -5.65 42.52
CA ILE A 3 -9.21 -4.48 42.01
C ILE A 3 -8.33 -3.55 41.16
N LEU A 4 -7.04 -3.40 41.50
CA LEU A 4 -6.07 -2.61 40.72
C LEU A 4 -5.71 -3.29 39.40
N ILE A 5 -5.65 -4.63 39.38
CA ILE A 5 -5.42 -5.41 38.15
C ILE A 5 -6.65 -5.33 37.22
N GLN A 6 -7.86 -5.34 37.77
CA GLN A 6 -9.10 -5.23 37.00
C GLN A 6 -9.29 -3.83 36.37
N SER A 7 -8.91 -2.74 37.06
CA SER A 7 -9.01 -1.40 36.46
C SER A 7 -8.00 -1.16 35.34
N LEU A 8 -6.82 -1.79 35.41
CA LEU A 8 -5.79 -1.72 34.38
C LEU A 8 -6.22 -2.42 33.08
N ILE A 9 -6.94 -3.54 33.18
CA ILE A 9 -7.48 -4.29 32.03
C ILE A 9 -8.64 -3.53 31.36
N LEU A 10 -9.43 -2.75 32.12
CA LEU A 10 -10.52 -1.96 31.56
C LEU A 10 -10.01 -0.74 30.79
N PHE A 11 -8.87 -0.16 31.19
CA PHE A 11 -8.26 0.99 30.53
C PHE A 11 -7.67 0.68 29.16
N THR A 12 -7.22 -0.56 28.92
CA THR A 12 -6.63 -0.95 27.62
C THR A 12 -7.69 -1.18 26.53
N LEU A 13 -8.94 -1.47 26.90
CA LEU A 13 -10.04 -1.69 25.95
C LEU A 13 -10.62 -0.38 25.38
N LEU A 14 -10.44 0.74 26.07
CA LEU A 14 -10.92 2.07 25.62
C LEU A 14 -10.07 2.69 24.50
N SER A 15 -8.89 2.14 24.21
CA SER A 15 -7.99 2.63 23.15
C SER A 15 -8.42 2.17 21.74
N CYS A 16 -9.27 1.15 21.64
CA CYS A 16 -9.57 0.45 20.38
C CYS A 16 -10.85 0.92 19.67
N ALA A 17 -11.17 2.22 19.70
CA ALA A 17 -12.40 2.73 19.07
C ALA A 17 -12.29 4.09 18.38
N ARG A 18 -11.10 4.53 17.97
CA ARG A 18 -10.96 5.68 17.05
C ARG A 18 -10.86 5.20 15.61
N GLN A 19 -12.00 4.97 14.98
CA GLN A 19 -12.07 4.97 13.52
C GLN A 19 -12.16 6.42 13.05
N ASN A 20 -11.01 7.01 12.74
CA ASN A 20 -10.98 8.17 11.88
C ASN A 20 -11.38 7.68 10.49
N THR A 21 -12.66 7.85 10.14
CA THR A 21 -13.11 7.78 8.76
C THR A 21 -12.57 9.03 8.05
N GLU A 22 -11.27 9.02 7.78
CA GLU A 22 -10.67 10.06 6.93
C GLU A 22 -11.32 9.96 5.56
N ALA A 23 -11.98 11.04 5.14
CA ALA A 23 -12.40 11.20 3.76
C ALA A 23 -11.18 10.95 2.86
N VAL A 24 -11.35 10.14 1.81
CA VAL A 24 -10.28 9.89 0.83
C VAL A 24 -9.85 11.23 0.24
N SER A 25 -8.70 11.74 0.66
CA SER A 25 -8.16 12.98 0.12
C SER A 25 -7.66 12.70 -1.30
N PRO A 26 -7.67 13.71 -2.20
CA PRO A 26 -7.06 13.57 -3.52
C PRO A 26 -5.59 13.08 -3.44
N PHE A 27 -4.87 13.50 -2.40
CA PHE A 27 -3.52 13.04 -2.14
C PHE A 27 -3.46 11.55 -1.79
N ARG A 28 -4.39 11.05 -0.96
CA ARG A 28 -4.48 9.62 -0.67
C ARG A 28 -4.74 8.82 -1.95
N GLN A 29 -5.68 9.27 -2.78
CA GLN A 29 -5.98 8.59 -4.05
C GLN A 29 -4.74 8.57 -4.97
N MET A 30 -4.02 9.69 -5.08
CA MET A 30 -2.76 9.75 -5.84
C MET A 30 -1.75 8.70 -5.35
N LEU A 31 -1.57 8.55 -4.03
CA LEU A 31 -0.64 7.57 -3.47
C LEU A 31 -1.05 6.13 -3.77
N GLU A 32 -2.35 5.83 -3.68
CA GLU A 32 -2.89 4.51 -4.02
C GLU A 32 -2.70 4.22 -5.52
N ASP A 33 -3.02 5.17 -6.40
CA ASP A 33 -2.88 5.02 -7.85
C ASP A 33 -1.41 4.87 -8.26
N TYR A 34 -0.50 5.63 -7.63
CA TYR A 34 0.94 5.49 -7.81
C TYR A 34 1.42 4.11 -7.37
N HIS A 35 1.00 3.64 -6.19
CA HIS A 35 1.38 2.33 -5.68
C HIS A 35 0.93 1.21 -6.62
N GLU A 36 -0.36 1.19 -6.97
CA GLU A 36 -0.95 0.19 -7.87
C GLU A 36 -0.34 0.23 -9.28
N GLY A 37 -0.04 1.42 -9.79
CA GLY A 37 0.65 1.59 -11.06
C GLY A 37 2.09 1.06 -11.03
N GLN A 38 2.81 1.29 -9.93
CA GLN A 38 4.20 0.84 -9.75
C GLN A 38 4.29 -0.70 -9.71
N LEU A 39 3.34 -1.36 -9.04
CA LEU A 39 3.26 -2.84 -9.02
C LEU A 39 3.03 -3.42 -10.42
N LYS A 40 2.23 -2.76 -11.26
CA LYS A 40 2.02 -3.16 -12.66
C LYS A 40 3.24 -2.90 -13.55
N LEU A 41 4.00 -1.84 -13.27
CA LEU A 41 5.22 -1.51 -14.01
C LEU A 41 6.35 -2.48 -13.63
N TYR A 42 6.47 -2.85 -12.36
CA TYR A 42 7.45 -3.81 -11.84
C TYR A 42 6.78 -4.97 -11.10
N PRO A 43 6.24 -5.97 -11.82
CA PRO A 43 5.58 -7.15 -11.26
C PRO A 43 6.36 -7.86 -10.15
N LEU A 44 7.70 -7.89 -10.23
CA LEU A 44 8.54 -8.53 -9.21
C LEU A 44 8.38 -7.88 -7.82
N ASN A 45 8.09 -6.57 -7.75
CA ASN A 45 7.86 -5.90 -6.48
C ASN A 45 6.58 -6.39 -5.81
N ALA A 46 5.53 -6.68 -6.58
CA ALA A 46 4.32 -7.31 -6.07
C ALA A 46 4.65 -8.70 -5.51
N THR A 47 5.40 -9.52 -6.24
CA THR A 47 5.83 -10.83 -5.74
C THR A 47 6.64 -10.73 -4.44
N PHE A 48 7.59 -9.79 -4.34
CA PHE A 48 8.35 -9.55 -3.11
C PHE A 48 7.48 -9.06 -1.94
N ALA A 49 6.40 -8.33 -2.22
CA ALA A 49 5.43 -7.89 -1.22
C ALA A 49 4.40 -8.98 -0.84
N GLY A 50 4.45 -10.17 -1.45
CA GLY A 50 3.48 -11.24 -1.24
C GLY A 50 2.17 -11.06 -2.01
N ASP A 51 2.14 -10.13 -2.96
CA ASP A 51 1.02 -9.94 -3.88
C ASP A 51 1.19 -10.83 -5.11
N ASN A 52 0.31 -11.82 -5.21
CA ASN A 52 0.38 -12.85 -6.24
C ASN A 52 -0.27 -12.45 -7.58
N ARG A 53 -0.84 -11.24 -7.70
CA ARG A 53 -1.60 -10.79 -8.88
C ARG A 53 -0.79 -10.80 -10.19
N TYR A 54 0.55 -10.74 -10.11
CA TYR A 54 1.43 -10.57 -11.27
C TYR A 54 2.55 -11.62 -11.34
N ASN A 55 2.42 -12.75 -10.63
CA ASN A 55 3.48 -13.77 -10.54
C ASN A 55 3.77 -14.50 -11.87
N ASP A 56 2.88 -14.38 -12.85
CA ASP A 56 3.03 -14.90 -14.21
C ASP A 56 3.72 -13.90 -15.16
N LEU A 57 4.08 -12.71 -14.68
CA LEU A 57 4.68 -11.65 -15.48
C LEU A 57 6.16 -11.48 -15.16
N PHE A 58 6.99 -11.49 -16.21
CA PHE A 58 8.40 -11.09 -16.13
C PHE A 58 8.67 -9.97 -17.14
N PRO A 59 8.86 -8.72 -16.69
CA PRO A 59 8.97 -7.58 -17.60
C PRO A 59 10.30 -7.59 -18.37
N ASN A 60 10.27 -7.23 -19.65
CA ASN A 60 11.47 -6.91 -20.41
C ASN A 60 11.90 -5.45 -20.15
N SER A 61 12.50 -5.22 -18.99
CA SER A 61 12.83 -3.88 -18.47
C SER A 61 13.87 -3.09 -19.27
N ILE A 62 14.55 -3.74 -20.22
CA ILE A 62 15.55 -3.10 -21.09
C ILE A 62 15.00 -2.77 -22.49
N SER A 63 13.73 -3.10 -22.77
CA SER A 63 13.08 -2.77 -24.04
C SER A 63 12.76 -1.27 -24.13
N SER A 64 12.78 -0.73 -25.34
CA SER A 64 12.38 0.67 -25.59
C SER A 64 10.92 0.94 -25.18
N GLU A 65 10.03 -0.03 -25.37
CA GLU A 65 8.63 0.04 -24.93
C GLU A 65 8.53 0.19 -23.41
N PHE A 66 9.27 -0.63 -22.66
CA PHE A 66 9.29 -0.55 -21.20
C PHE A 66 9.82 0.80 -20.72
N LEU A 67 10.95 1.26 -21.27
CA LEU A 67 11.55 2.54 -20.89
C LEU A 67 10.63 3.73 -21.19
N ALA A 68 9.92 3.71 -22.32
CA ALA A 68 8.93 4.73 -22.65
C ALA A 68 7.73 4.70 -21.68
N LYS A 69 7.27 3.50 -21.30
CA LYS A 69 6.19 3.32 -20.32
C LYS A 69 6.62 3.80 -18.93
N GLU A 70 7.83 3.48 -18.50
CA GLU A 70 8.42 3.92 -17.23
C GLU A 70 8.55 5.44 -17.17
N GLN A 71 9.10 6.06 -18.23
CA GLN A 71 9.22 7.51 -18.31
C GLN A 71 7.85 8.19 -18.25
N SER A 72 6.88 7.69 -19.01
CA SER A 72 5.51 8.21 -19.00
C SER A 72 4.87 8.05 -17.62
N PHE A 73 5.06 6.90 -16.96
CA PHE A 73 4.55 6.67 -15.61
C PHE A 73 5.05 7.74 -14.63
N TYR A 74 6.36 8.00 -14.57
CA TYR A 74 6.93 9.00 -13.66
C TYR A 74 6.66 10.47 -14.06
N GLN A 75 6.22 10.74 -15.29
CA GLN A 75 5.79 12.09 -15.68
C GLN A 75 4.35 12.40 -15.27
N ASN A 76 3.54 11.36 -15.02
CA ASN A 76 2.13 11.51 -14.66
C ASN A 76 1.91 11.60 -13.13
N TYR A 77 2.96 11.51 -12.32
CA TYR A 77 2.96 11.62 -10.86
C TYR A 77 4.06 12.57 -10.40
#